data_AF-A0A448WJS8-F1
#
_entry.id   AF-A0A448WJS8-F1
#
_cell.length_a   1.000
_cell.length_b   1.000
_cell.length_c   1.000
_cell.angle_alpha   90.00
_cell.angle_beta   90.00
_cell.angle_gamma   90.00
#
_symmetry.space_group_name_H-M   'P 1'
#
loop_
_entity.id
_entity.type
_entity.pdbx_description
1 polymer ?
#
loop_
_entity_poly.entity_id
_entity_poly.type
_entity_poly.pdbx_seq_one_letter_code
_entity_poly.pdbx_strand_id
1 'polypeptide(L)'
;MMNGRCEDINECSADSQYCREDGEYCRNTIGSFECACKSTHIKKGDVCVPKPTSKQKEAAFAVINQLPSLIHKRFYNLYYLKWMTGGNRNG
;
A
#
# COMPACT_ATOMS: atom_id res chain seq x y z
N MET A 1 40.61 -5.72 -5.65
CA MET A 1 40.53 -4.29 -5.27
C MET A 1 41.12 -3.47 -6.40
N MET A 2 40.33 -2.63 -7.06
CA MET A 2 40.81 -1.67 -8.07
C MET A 2 40.38 -0.28 -7.59
N ASN A 3 41.36 0.57 -7.30
CA ASN A 3 41.23 2.03 -7.12
C ASN A 3 40.33 2.58 -6.01
N GLY A 4 40.40 2.08 -4.76
CA GLY A 4 40.02 2.84 -3.54
C GLY A 4 38.62 3.48 -3.47
N ARG A 5 37.75 3.21 -4.43
CA ARG A 5 36.38 3.70 -4.54
C ARG A 5 35.50 2.47 -4.44
N CYS A 6 34.68 2.44 -3.40
CA CYS A 6 33.58 1.49 -3.31
C CYS A 6 32.51 1.98 -4.28
N GLU A 7 32.45 1.37 -5.46
CA GLU A 7 31.31 1.56 -6.35
C GLU A 7 30.16 0.71 -5.82
N ASP A 8 29.02 1.36 -5.62
CA ASP A 8 27.80 0.70 -5.20
C ASP A 8 27.28 -0.20 -6.33
N ILE A 9 27.00 -1.45 -6.02
CA ILE A 9 26.42 -2.39 -6.98
C ILE A 9 24.91 -2.28 -6.82
N ASN A 10 24.20 -1.95 -7.89
CA ASN A 10 22.74 -1.94 -7.84
C ASN A 10 22.19 -3.37 -7.96
N GLU A 11 22.01 -4.07 -6.84
CA GLU A 11 21.52 -5.45 -6.85
C GLU A 11 20.10 -5.53 -7.43
N CYS A 12 19.29 -4.49 -7.28
CA CYS A 12 17.94 -4.43 -7.82
C CYS A 12 17.87 -4.42 -9.36
N SER A 13 18.96 -4.06 -10.05
CA SER A 13 19.04 -4.10 -11.52
C SER A 13 19.43 -5.48 -12.08
N ALA A 14 19.97 -6.36 -11.24
CA ALA A 14 20.48 -7.66 -11.67
C ALA A 14 19.42 -8.77 -11.60
N ASP A 15 18.57 -8.76 -10.58
CA ASP A 15 17.48 -9.74 -10.45
C ASP A 15 16.32 -9.17 -9.63
N SER A 16 15.09 -9.54 -9.98
CA SER A 16 13.88 -9.22 -9.22
C SER A 16 13.66 -10.13 -8.00
N GLN A 17 14.45 -11.21 -7.88
CA GLN A 17 14.29 -12.24 -6.86
C GLN A 17 14.87 -11.90 -5.47
N TYR A 18 15.53 -10.75 -5.30
CA TYR A 18 16.08 -10.34 -3.99
C TYR A 18 15.00 -10.13 -2.93
N CYS A 19 13.80 -9.70 -3.35
CA CYS A 19 12.62 -9.63 -2.48
C CYS A 19 11.76 -10.86 -2.74
N ARG A 20 11.57 -11.68 -1.70
CA ARG A 20 10.94 -13.00 -1.80
C ARG A 20 9.42 -12.93 -1.68
N GLU A 21 8.87 -11.83 -1.15
CA GLU A 21 7.43 -11.74 -0.91
C GLU A 21 6.68 -11.04 -2.04
N ASP A 22 5.48 -11.55 -2.31
CA ASP A 22 4.56 -10.93 -3.24
C ASP A 22 4.19 -9.52 -2.76
N GLY A 23 4.20 -8.57 -3.69
CA GLY A 23 3.87 -7.19 -3.38
C GLY A 23 5.02 -6.36 -2.81
N GLU A 24 6.25 -6.88 -2.82
CA GLU A 24 7.46 -6.12 -2.53
C GLU A 24 8.16 -5.58 -3.78
N TYR A 25 8.98 -4.54 -3.61
CA TYR A 25 9.93 -4.08 -4.60
C TYR A 25 11.29 -3.84 -3.94
N CYS A 26 12.35 -4.09 -4.71
CA CYS A 26 13.72 -3.82 -4.30
C CYS A 26 14.03 -2.33 -4.44
N ARG A 27 14.55 -1.72 -3.38
CA ARG A 27 15.08 -0.36 -3.36
C ARG A 27 16.58 -0.41 -3.08
N ASN A 28 17.37 0.00 -4.07
CA ASN A 28 18.82 0.06 -3.95
C ASN A 28 19.23 1.15 -2.93
N THR A 29 20.25 0.87 -2.12
CA THR A 29 20.82 1.81 -1.15
C THR A 29 22.34 1.78 -1.24
N ILE A 30 23.04 2.80 -0.74
CA ILE A 30 24.50 2.78 -0.82
C ILE A 30 25.05 1.70 0.12
N GLY A 31 25.70 0.70 -0.46
CA GLY A 31 26.29 -0.45 0.21
C GLY A 31 25.33 -1.61 0.52
N SER A 32 24.06 -1.54 0.08
CA SER A 32 23.06 -2.59 0.30
C SER A 32 21.76 -2.40 -0.51
N PHE A 33 20.74 -3.21 -0.24
CA PHE A 33 19.38 -3.00 -0.75
C PHE A 33 18.36 -3.23 0.37
N GLU A 34 17.14 -2.70 0.19
CA GLU A 34 16.01 -2.99 1.05
C GLU A 34 14.78 -3.44 0.24
N CYS A 35 13.95 -4.28 0.84
CA CYS A 35 12.65 -4.66 0.29
C CYS A 35 11.55 -3.83 0.94
N ALA A 36 10.72 -3.20 0.11
CA ALA A 36 9.63 -2.36 0.55
C ALA A 36 8.31 -2.75 -0.12
N CYS A 37 7.18 -2.57 0.57
CA CYS A 37 5.87 -2.84 -0.05
C CYS A 37 5.61 -1.90 -1.23
N LYS A 38 5.15 -2.46 -2.35
CA LYS A 38 4.66 -1.70 -3.50
C LYS A 38 3.60 -0.69 -3.07
N SER A 39 3.45 0.38 -3.84
CA SER A 39 2.43 1.41 -3.57
C SER A 39 1.00 0.87 -3.50
N THR A 40 0.75 -0.32 -4.06
CA THR A 40 -0.52 -1.05 -4.01
C THR A 40 -0.66 -1.98 -2.80
N HIS A 41 0.29 -2.03 -1.87
CA HIS A 41 0.31 -2.92 -0.70
C HIS A 41 0.56 -2.16 0.61
N ILE A 42 0.03 -2.64 1.73
CA ILE A 42 0.32 -2.15 3.09
C ILE A 42 1.14 -3.18 3.85
N LYS A 43 2.07 -2.70 4.67
CA LYS A 43 2.86 -3.55 5.56
C LYS A 43 2.01 -3.99 6.76
N LYS A 44 1.84 -5.30 6.95
CA LYS A 44 1.19 -5.91 8.11
C LYS A 44 2.17 -6.89 8.76
N GLY A 45 2.84 -6.44 9.81
CA GLY A 45 3.99 -7.15 10.36
C GLY A 45 5.12 -7.14 9.34
N ASP A 46 5.65 -8.31 9.00
CA ASP A 46 6.68 -8.46 7.98
C ASP A 46 6.11 -8.72 6.58
N VAL A 47 4.78 -8.85 6.44
CA VAL A 47 4.13 -9.22 5.17
C VAL A 47 3.50 -8.01 4.46
N CYS A 48 3.69 -7.92 3.15
CA CYS A 48 2.99 -6.96 2.30
C CYS A 48 1.63 -7.50 1.85
N VAL A 49 0.53 -6.84 2.24
CA VAL A 49 -0.82 -7.23 1.84
C VAL A 49 -1.44 -6.22 0.86
N PRO A 50 -2.23 -6.67 -0.14
CA PRO A 50 -2.85 -5.75 -1.11
C PRO A 50 -3.72 -4.67 -0.44
N LYS A 51 -3.60 -3.43 -0.91
CA LYS A 51 -4.48 -2.31 -0.56
C LYS A 51 -5.87 -2.55 -1.16
N PRO A 52 -6.95 -2.28 -0.40
CA PRO A 52 -8.30 -2.28 -0.99
C PRO A 52 -8.39 -1.25 -2.11
N THR A 53 -8.76 -1.71 -3.30
CA THR A 53 -9.06 -0.85 -4.45
C THR A 53 -10.30 0.00 -4.20
N SER A 54 -10.50 1.08 -4.96
CA SER A 54 -11.72 1.89 -4.87
C SER A 54 -12.98 1.06 -5.08
N LYS A 55 -12.96 0.11 -6.03
CA LYS A 55 -14.05 -0.85 -6.25
C LYS A 55 -14.32 -1.74 -5.03
N GLN A 56 -13.28 -2.22 -4.36
CA GLN A 56 -13.43 -3.00 -3.12
C GLN A 56 -13.96 -2.14 -1.97
N LYS A 57 -13.59 -0.87 -1.89
CA LYS A 57 -14.14 0.07 -0.89
C LYS A 57 -15.62 0.35 -1.15
N GLU A 58 -16.01 0.57 -2.40
CA GLU A 58 -17.41 0.73 -2.83
C GLU A 58 -18.23 -0.54 -2.60
N ALA A 59 -17.68 -1.71 -2.91
CA ALA A 59 -18.34 -2.99 -2.65
C ALA A 59 -18.52 -3.24 -1.14
N ALA A 60 -17.49 -2.98 -0.33
CA ALA A 60 -17.60 -3.07 1.13
C ALA A 60 -18.64 -2.08 1.69
N PHE A 61 -18.69 -0.86 1.14
CA PHE A 61 -19.72 0.14 1.44
C PHE A 61 -21.12 -0.38 1.09
N ALA A 62 -21.30 -0.98 -0.08
CA ALA A 62 -22.56 -1.57 -0.51
C ALA A 62 -23.03 -2.68 0.42
N VAL A 63 -22.12 -3.54 0.89
CA VAL A 63 -22.43 -4.62 1.85
C VAL A 63 -22.80 -4.07 3.24
N ILE A 64 -22.13 -3.03 3.73
CA ILE A 64 -22.48 -2.38 5.01
C ILE A 64 -23.91 -1.82 4.97
N ASN A 65 -24.33 -1.29 3.81
CA ASN A 65 -25.71 -0.82 3.61
C ASN A 65 -26.74 -1.94 3.48
N GLN A 66 -26.32 -3.19 3.29
CA GLN A 66 -27.21 -4.35 3.30
C GLN A 66 -27.39 -4.96 4.70
N LEU A 67 -26.59 -4.54 5.71
CA LEU A 67 -26.77 -4.99 7.08
C LEU A 67 -28.11 -4.46 7.67
N PRO A 68 -28.94 -5.30 8.30
CA PRO A 68 -30.26 -4.89 8.79
C PRO A 68 -30.21 -3.91 9.98
N SER A 69 -29.05 -3.70 10.63
CA SER A 69 -28.95 -2.76 11.75
C SER A 69 -28.99 -1.30 11.28
N LEU A 70 -30.14 -0.63 11.49
CA LEU A 70 -30.35 0.79 11.20
C LEU A 70 -29.38 1.74 11.93
N ILE A 71 -28.82 1.29 13.06
CA ILE A 71 -27.85 2.04 13.87
C ILE A 71 -26.55 2.29 13.08
N HIS A 72 -25.95 1.24 12.49
CA HIS A 72 -24.77 1.39 11.63
C HIS A 72 -25.04 2.28 10.42
N LYS A 73 -26.22 2.14 9.79
CA LYS A 73 -26.61 2.94 8.62
C LYS A 73 -26.67 4.45 8.93
N ARG A 74 -27.24 4.86 10.08
CA ARG A 74 -27.35 6.27 10.46
C ARG A 74 -25.98 6.90 10.75
N PHE A 75 -25.11 6.24 11.51
CA PHE A 75 -23.76 6.75 11.79
C PHE A 75 -22.90 6.79 10.51
N TYR A 76 -23.02 5.78 9.66
CA TYR A 76 -22.24 5.67 8.43
C TYR A 76 -22.64 6.69 7.36
N ASN A 77 -23.94 6.95 7.19
CA ASN A 77 -24.42 7.91 6.21
C ASN A 77 -23.95 9.34 6.54
N LEU A 78 -23.87 9.70 7.83
CA LEU A 78 -23.30 10.98 8.28
C LEU A 78 -21.80 11.10 7.97
N TYR A 79 -21.04 10.00 8.09
CA TYR A 79 -19.62 9.97 7.73
C TYR A 79 -19.41 10.03 6.20
N TYR A 80 -20.25 9.33 5.43
CA TYR A 80 -20.19 9.30 3.96
C TYR A 80 -20.49 10.66 3.33
N LEU A 81 -21.52 11.36 3.82
CA LEU A 81 -21.85 12.72 3.37
C LEU A 81 -20.67 13.67 3.60
N LYS A 82 -19.98 13.54 4.74
CA LYS A 82 -18.78 14.34 5.05
C LYS A 82 -17.60 14.06 4.11
N TRP A 83 -17.44 12.82 3.64
CA TRP A 83 -16.41 12.43 2.66
C TRP A 83 -16.71 12.99 1.26
N MET A 84 -17.98 12.95 0.80
CA MET A 84 -18.40 13.49 -0.50
C MET A 84 -18.33 15.02 -0.56
N THR A 85 -18.58 15.72 0.55
CA THR A 85 -18.48 17.19 0.61
C THR A 85 -17.05 17.69 0.89
N GLY A 86 -16.18 16.80 1.39
CA GLY A 86 -14.78 17.08 1.68
C GLY A 86 -13.88 16.69 0.52
N GLY A 87 -14.05 17.39 -0.61
CA GLY A 87 -13.17 17.27 -1.77
C GLY A 87 -11.71 17.36 -1.34
N ASN A 88 -10.95 16.33 -1.71
CA ASN A 88 -9.51 16.20 -1.56
C ASN A 88 -8.79 17.46 -2.06
N ARG A 89 -8.45 18.37 -1.13
CA ARG A 89 -7.41 19.38 -1.29
C ARG A 89 -6.26 19.01 -0.37
N ASN A 90 -5.49 18.02 -0.78
CA ASN A 90 -4.08 17.88 -0.43
C ASN A 90 -3.33 18.23 -1.74
N GLY A 91 -2.58 19.34 -1.86
CA GLY A 91 -1.59 19.81 -0.89
C GLY A 91 -0.30 19.09 -1.22
#